data_AF-A0A7J6XRG3-F1
#
_entry.id   AF-A0A7J6XRG3-F1
#
_cell.length_a   1.000
_cell.length_b   1.000
_cell.length_c   1.000
_cell.angle_alpha   90.00
_cell.angle_beta   90.00
_cell.angle_gamma   90.00
#
_symmetry.space_group_name_H-M   'P 1'
#
loop_
_entity.id
_entity.type
_entity.pdbx_description
1 polymer ?
#
loop_
_entity_poly.entity_id
_entity_poly.type
_entity_poly.pdbx_seq_one_letter_code
_entity_poly.pdbx_strand_id
1 'polypeptide(L)'
;MEQVKVALRVRPLLPTERERGEDANISVLPGGTNVRVVTRVNRGTQNQLHTFEMDYCLGPEVNQQDVFVGLGIADMCDAVFEGKAATVLCFGQTGSGKTYTMSGQAELEDTRQMTRDGIQFAAARYIATMRDRIMTVNGDASMTIKLKVSYLELFNERINDLLNGSEGLRCRWSRDANSFFVEDLMLVECLNADDFILALQEGLFRRKRAEHFLNADSSRSHVLFTVYVEVSEGDGPTRHGKITFVDLAGSERLRDTGSQGDDSKSINRSLFVLGNVIEKLSKCHPLSRKDHIPYRSSVLTQLLMDTLEGGCRTLLVACVTPSSRFVEESLRTIHFAQRARKIRSRPVERVDATQQEIYDLKMEIRQLQNENALLRRALSLSETGAVDQILIQKFKQKKPEVTVTSTPAPAKNAKNTSISDNPLLKNATRREEMSHVHSNRESVQRPTPLGILDRLPSTCDLAARPRLLPPEMRHSPSSMVSSSAAISAEFGFRAVPKKSNLLFWT
;
A
#
# COMPACT_ATOMS: atom_id res chain seq x y z
N MET A 1 8.58 1.89 13.24
CA MET A 1 8.35 2.63 11.99
C MET A 1 9.20 1.96 10.94
N GLU A 2 8.58 1.49 9.88
CA GLU A 2 9.27 1.00 8.68
C GLU A 2 9.74 2.21 7.86
N GLN A 3 10.64 2.00 6.91
CA GLN A 3 10.97 3.00 5.88
C GLN A 3 10.23 2.65 4.60
N VAL A 4 10.01 3.64 3.74
CA VAL A 4 9.59 3.38 2.36
C VAL A 4 10.67 2.52 1.70
N LYS A 5 10.28 1.35 1.19
CA LYS A 5 11.20 0.46 0.47
C LYS A 5 11.43 0.99 -0.94
N VAL A 6 12.66 0.88 -1.43
CA VAL A 6 13.04 1.35 -2.75
C VAL A 6 13.76 0.25 -3.52
N ALA A 7 13.21 -0.07 -4.69
CA ALA A 7 13.81 -0.97 -5.66
C ALA A 7 14.28 -0.18 -6.87
N LEU A 8 15.46 -0.51 -7.39
CA LEU A 8 15.92 -0.04 -8.69
C LEU A 8 15.78 -1.18 -9.70
N ARG A 9 15.15 -0.93 -10.84
CA ARG A 9 15.04 -1.90 -11.94
C ARG A 9 15.73 -1.36 -13.18
N VAL A 10 16.79 -2.05 -13.61
CA VAL A 10 17.55 -1.74 -14.82
C VAL A 10 17.05 -2.63 -15.94
N ARG A 11 16.44 -2.05 -16.98
CA ARG A 11 16.03 -2.84 -18.14
C ARG A 11 17.22 -3.23 -19.02
N PRO A 12 17.10 -4.23 -19.91
CA PRO A 12 18.09 -4.48 -20.95
C PRO A 12 18.28 -3.27 -21.87
N LEU A 13 19.48 -3.15 -22.44
CA LEU A 13 19.75 -2.24 -23.55
C LEU A 13 18.98 -2.71 -24.79
N LEU A 14 18.13 -1.85 -25.34
CA LEU A 14 17.24 -2.18 -26.46
C LEU A 14 18.03 -2.38 -27.77
N PRO A 15 17.49 -3.16 -28.73
CA PRO A 15 18.13 -3.33 -30.04
C PRO A 15 18.43 -1.99 -30.73
N THR A 16 17.47 -1.06 -30.72
CA THR A 16 17.62 0.27 -31.32
C THR A 16 18.67 1.15 -30.63
N GLU A 17 18.92 0.94 -29.33
CA GLU A 17 19.99 1.63 -28.59
C GLU A 17 21.37 1.03 -28.94
N ARG A 18 21.45 -0.30 -29.10
CA ARG A 18 22.66 -0.99 -29.57
C ARG A 18 23.04 -0.61 -30.99
N GLU A 19 22.07 -0.54 -31.89
CA GLU A 19 22.26 -0.11 -33.28
C GLU A 19 22.80 1.32 -33.39
N ARG A 20 22.46 2.18 -32.41
CA ARG A 20 22.99 3.54 -32.29
C ARG A 20 24.38 3.61 -31.64
N GLY A 21 24.95 2.47 -31.23
CA GLY A 21 26.24 2.41 -30.53
C GLY A 21 26.20 2.95 -29.10
N GLU A 22 25.04 2.87 -28.43
CA GLU A 22 24.92 3.30 -27.02
C GLU A 22 25.50 2.23 -26.08
N ASP A 23 26.27 2.66 -25.08
CA ASP A 23 26.90 1.78 -24.08
C ASP A 23 25.95 1.52 -22.90
N ALA A 24 26.08 0.35 -22.27
CA ALA A 24 25.37 0.03 -21.02
C ALA A 24 26.15 0.56 -19.80
N ASN A 25 25.81 1.77 -19.35
CA ASN A 25 26.50 2.48 -18.28
C ASN A 25 25.97 2.20 -16.86
N ILE A 26 24.92 1.39 -16.72
CA ILE A 26 24.33 1.04 -15.42
C ILE A 26 24.35 -0.48 -15.24
N SER A 27 24.96 -0.95 -14.16
CA SER A 27 25.09 -2.37 -13.85
C SER A 27 24.76 -2.64 -12.38
N VAL A 28 24.00 -3.70 -12.13
CA VAL A 28 23.71 -4.17 -10.76
C VAL A 28 24.91 -4.99 -10.27
N LEU A 29 25.36 -4.72 -9.05
CA LEU A 29 26.47 -5.44 -8.43
C LEU A 29 25.99 -6.73 -7.75
N PRO A 30 26.88 -7.72 -7.55
CA PRO A 30 26.55 -8.92 -6.80
C PRO A 30 25.93 -8.61 -5.43
N GLY A 31 24.91 -9.37 -5.04
CA GLY A 31 24.16 -9.15 -3.81
C GLY A 31 22.90 -8.31 -3.96
N GLY A 32 22.64 -7.71 -5.13
CA GLY A 32 21.32 -7.16 -5.47
C GLY A 32 20.88 -5.95 -4.65
N THR A 33 21.81 -5.22 -4.03
CA THR A 33 21.54 -4.03 -3.21
C THR A 33 22.32 -2.80 -3.67
N ASN A 34 23.31 -2.98 -4.53
CA ASN A 34 24.14 -1.89 -5.04
C ASN A 34 24.07 -1.82 -6.55
N VAL A 35 23.98 -0.60 -7.08
CA VAL A 35 24.09 -0.30 -8.51
C VAL A 35 25.33 0.53 -8.77
N ARG A 36 26.00 0.26 -9.88
CA ARG A 36 27.14 1.00 -10.39
C ARG A 36 26.75 1.75 -11.65
N VAL A 37 27.01 3.05 -11.66
CA VAL A 37 26.74 3.97 -12.77
C VAL A 37 28.05 4.57 -13.27
N VAL A 38 28.27 4.52 -14.57
CA VAL A 38 29.43 5.12 -15.24
C VAL A 38 28.98 6.39 -15.96
N THR A 39 29.52 7.53 -15.57
CA THR A 39 29.35 8.81 -16.28
C THR A 39 30.65 9.21 -16.97
N ARG A 40 30.57 10.10 -17.96
CA ARG A 40 31.75 10.68 -18.59
C ARG A 40 31.92 12.13 -18.13
N VAL A 41 33.09 12.45 -17.59
CA VAL A 41 33.50 13.81 -17.19
C VAL A 41 34.57 14.35 -18.14
N ASN A 42 34.94 15.63 -18.00
CA ASN A 42 35.98 16.29 -18.81
C ASN A 42 35.75 16.15 -20.33
N ARG A 43 34.58 16.61 -20.81
CA ARG A 43 34.17 16.54 -22.23
C ARG A 43 34.23 15.13 -22.84
N GLY A 44 34.05 14.08 -22.03
CA GLY A 44 34.00 12.70 -22.52
C GLY A 44 35.31 11.93 -22.41
N THR A 45 36.37 12.52 -21.84
CA THR A 45 37.71 11.90 -21.82
C THR A 45 37.99 11.02 -20.61
N GLN A 46 37.21 11.16 -19.53
CA GLN A 46 37.39 10.36 -18.30
C GLN A 46 36.08 9.77 -17.83
N ASN A 47 36.12 8.51 -17.40
CA ASN A 47 34.98 7.86 -16.76
C ASN A 47 34.99 8.17 -15.26
N GLN A 48 33.84 8.61 -14.74
CA GLN A 48 33.58 8.72 -13.32
C GLN A 48 32.64 7.59 -12.90
N LEU A 49 32.98 6.92 -11.80
CA LEU A 49 32.23 5.81 -11.27
C LEU A 49 31.41 6.25 -10.05
N HIS A 50 30.11 5.98 -10.08
CA HIS A 50 29.21 6.17 -8.95
C HIS A 50 28.67 4.83 -8.49
N THR A 51 28.53 4.64 -7.19
CA THR A 51 27.87 3.47 -6.59
C THR A 51 26.78 3.94 -5.66
N PHE A 52 25.60 3.35 -5.78
CA PHE A 52 24.43 3.70 -4.98
C PHE A 52 23.83 2.45 -4.35
N GLU A 53 23.49 2.56 -3.08
CA GLU A 53 22.80 1.51 -2.32
C GLU A 53 21.29 1.73 -2.34
N MET A 54 20.54 0.65 -2.54
CA MET A 54 19.08 0.55 -2.52
C MET A 54 18.66 -0.67 -1.69
N ASP A 55 17.36 -0.79 -1.38
CA ASP A 55 16.87 -2.00 -0.70
C ASP A 55 16.87 -3.20 -1.67
N TYR A 56 16.60 -2.94 -2.95
CA TYR A 56 16.68 -3.94 -4.03
C TYR A 56 17.24 -3.32 -5.32
N CYS A 57 18.06 -4.05 -6.04
CA CYS A 57 18.55 -3.73 -7.39
C CYS A 57 18.33 -4.95 -8.28
N LEU A 58 17.48 -4.78 -9.30
CA LEU A 58 17.10 -5.81 -10.26
C LEU A 58 17.78 -5.52 -11.59
N GLY A 59 18.59 -6.46 -12.06
CA GLY A 59 19.30 -6.37 -13.33
C GLY A 59 18.43 -6.72 -14.54
N PRO A 60 18.98 -6.55 -15.76
CA PRO A 60 18.30 -6.87 -17.03
C PRO A 60 17.76 -8.29 -17.15
N GLU A 61 18.37 -9.23 -16.44
CA GLU A 61 18.06 -10.67 -16.43
C GLU A 61 16.80 -11.02 -15.61
N VAL A 62 16.34 -10.11 -14.74
CA VAL A 62 15.22 -10.38 -13.82
C VAL A 62 13.88 -10.29 -14.55
N ASN A 63 13.18 -11.43 -14.62
CA ASN A 63 11.85 -11.53 -15.22
C ASN A 63 10.74 -10.98 -14.29
N GLN A 64 9.50 -10.94 -14.79
CA GLN A 64 8.37 -10.36 -14.05
C GLN A 64 7.97 -11.14 -12.80
N GLN A 65 8.06 -12.47 -12.87
CA GLN A 65 7.74 -13.34 -11.74
C GLN A 65 8.74 -13.10 -10.60
N ASP A 66 10.02 -13.00 -10.93
CA ASP A 66 11.09 -12.73 -9.96
C ASP A 66 10.99 -11.31 -9.39
N VAL A 67 10.46 -10.34 -10.15
CA VAL A 67 10.14 -9.01 -9.61
C VAL A 67 9.04 -9.10 -8.56
N PHE A 68 7.96 -9.84 -8.85
CA PHE A 68 6.84 -9.98 -7.91
C PHE A 68 7.28 -10.64 -6.60
N VAL A 69 8.05 -11.73 -6.71
CA VAL A 69 8.57 -12.48 -5.55
C VAL A 69 9.66 -11.68 -4.83
N GLY A 70 10.69 -11.23 -5.55
CA GLY A 70 11.88 -10.60 -4.99
C GLY A 70 11.61 -9.26 -4.31
N LEU A 71 10.56 -8.53 -4.72
CA LEU A 71 10.17 -7.27 -4.09
C LEU A 71 9.15 -7.45 -2.94
N GLY A 72 8.73 -8.67 -2.64
CA GLY A 72 7.77 -8.95 -1.58
C GLY A 72 6.38 -8.38 -1.86
N ILE A 73 5.93 -8.41 -3.13
CA ILE A 73 4.59 -7.91 -3.49
C ILE A 73 3.50 -8.78 -2.85
N ALA A 74 3.72 -10.10 -2.73
CA ALA A 74 2.85 -11.01 -2.01
C ALA A 74 2.61 -10.54 -0.57
N ASP A 75 3.67 -10.19 0.18
CA ASP A 75 3.56 -9.66 1.56
C ASP A 75 2.78 -8.33 1.63
N MET A 76 2.81 -7.53 0.56
CA MET A 76 2.00 -6.32 0.46
C MET A 76 0.52 -6.68 0.24
N CYS A 77 0.23 -7.66 -0.60
CA CYS A 77 -1.12 -8.20 -0.80
C CYS A 77 -1.67 -8.84 0.49
N ASP A 78 -0.87 -9.62 1.21
CA ASP A 78 -1.28 -10.25 2.48
C ASP A 78 -1.64 -9.20 3.53
N ALA A 79 -0.83 -8.14 3.66
CA ALA A 79 -1.12 -7.03 4.57
C ALA A 79 -2.46 -6.32 4.25
N VAL A 80 -2.93 -6.35 3.00
CA VAL A 80 -4.24 -5.80 2.64
C VAL A 80 -5.39 -6.61 3.23
N PHE A 81 -5.28 -7.95 3.31
CA PHE A 81 -6.29 -8.77 4.01
C PHE A 81 -6.32 -8.50 5.52
N GLU A 82 -5.21 -8.01 6.09
CA GLU A 82 -5.13 -7.54 7.47
C GLU A 82 -5.68 -6.11 7.66
N GLY A 83 -6.36 -5.53 6.65
CA GLY A 83 -6.91 -4.18 6.74
C GLY A 83 -5.89 -3.04 6.58
N LYS A 84 -4.69 -3.32 6.08
CA LYS A 84 -3.64 -2.29 5.90
C LYS A 84 -3.66 -1.72 4.48
N ALA A 85 -3.10 -0.51 4.34
CA ALA A 85 -2.85 0.09 3.04
C ALA A 85 -1.48 -0.30 2.48
N ALA A 86 -1.41 -0.55 1.18
CA ALA A 86 -0.19 -0.77 0.43
C ALA A 86 -0.15 0.07 -0.86
N THR A 87 1.04 0.46 -1.31
CA THR A 87 1.19 1.17 -2.59
C THR A 87 2.51 0.78 -3.27
N VAL A 88 2.43 0.43 -4.55
CA VAL A 88 3.59 0.20 -5.42
C VAL A 88 3.62 1.29 -6.47
N LEU A 89 4.71 2.07 -6.54
CA LEU A 89 4.87 3.16 -7.50
C LEU A 89 6.01 2.86 -8.46
N CYS A 90 5.77 2.97 -9.77
CA CYS A 90 6.82 2.99 -10.78
C CYS A 90 7.19 4.44 -11.11
N PHE A 91 8.49 4.78 -11.04
CA PHE A 91 9.00 6.11 -11.35
C PHE A 91 10.25 6.04 -12.24
N GLY A 92 10.41 6.98 -13.16
CA GLY A 92 11.54 7.05 -14.07
C GLY A 92 11.19 7.69 -15.41
N GLN A 93 12.18 7.87 -16.28
CA GLN A 93 11.95 8.48 -17.58
C GLN A 93 11.07 7.62 -18.50
N THR A 94 10.55 8.22 -19.57
CA THR A 94 9.87 7.48 -20.63
C THR A 94 10.78 6.44 -21.27
N GLY A 95 10.22 5.26 -21.54
CA GLY A 95 10.97 4.12 -22.07
C GLY A 95 11.88 3.43 -21.05
N SER A 96 11.88 3.79 -19.76
CA SER A 96 12.70 3.09 -18.74
C SER A 96 12.10 1.77 -18.23
N GLY A 97 10.83 1.47 -18.57
CA GLY A 97 10.15 0.23 -18.19
C GLY A 97 9.15 0.33 -17.03
N LYS A 98 8.61 1.53 -16.75
CA LYS A 98 7.54 1.74 -15.74
C LYS A 98 6.29 0.90 -16.03
N THR A 99 5.66 1.14 -17.18
CA THR A 99 4.47 0.40 -17.64
C THR A 99 4.76 -1.07 -17.88
N TYR A 100 5.95 -1.42 -18.40
CA TYR A 100 6.37 -2.83 -18.50
C TYR A 100 6.40 -3.49 -17.12
N THR A 101 6.92 -2.80 -16.09
CA THR A 101 6.94 -3.35 -14.73
C THR A 101 5.54 -3.51 -14.14
N MET A 102 4.67 -2.52 -14.35
CA MET A 102 3.33 -2.53 -13.76
C MET A 102 2.36 -3.45 -14.48
N SER A 103 2.28 -3.32 -15.81
CA SER A 103 1.29 -3.98 -16.67
C SER A 103 1.85 -5.16 -17.47
N GLY A 104 3.18 -5.22 -17.68
CA GLY A 104 3.79 -6.24 -18.52
C GLY A 104 3.61 -6.01 -20.02
N GLN A 105 3.73 -7.08 -20.80
CA GLN A 105 3.47 -7.09 -22.25
C GLN A 105 2.03 -7.55 -22.55
N ALA A 106 1.06 -7.11 -21.74
CA ALA A 106 -0.34 -7.55 -21.82
C ALA A 106 -1.02 -7.30 -23.17
N GLU A 107 -0.34 -6.66 -24.14
CA GLU A 107 -0.88 -6.30 -25.44
C GLU A 107 -0.76 -7.36 -26.54
N LEU A 108 0.04 -8.44 -26.39
CA LEU A 108 0.47 -9.18 -27.58
C LEU A 108 -0.05 -10.59 -27.81
N GLU A 109 -0.36 -11.44 -26.82
CA GLU A 109 -0.71 -12.84 -27.14
C GLU A 109 -1.70 -13.46 -26.15
N ASP A 110 -2.52 -14.37 -26.68
CA ASP A 110 -3.56 -15.17 -26.03
C ASP A 110 -3.31 -15.51 -24.56
N THR A 111 -4.37 -15.33 -23.78
CA THR A 111 -4.55 -15.78 -22.41
C THR A 111 -3.98 -17.20 -22.18
N ARG A 112 -2.85 -17.30 -21.44
CA ARG A 112 -2.50 -18.41 -20.49
C ARG A 112 -1.03 -18.48 -20.02
N GLN A 113 -0.10 -17.64 -20.49
CA GLN A 113 1.28 -17.68 -19.98
C GLN A 113 1.51 -16.65 -18.86
N MET A 114 1.60 -17.13 -17.61
CA MET A 114 1.88 -16.34 -16.41
C MET A 114 3.22 -15.56 -16.45
N THR A 115 4.09 -15.80 -17.44
CA THR A 115 5.46 -15.30 -17.47
C THR A 115 5.62 -13.88 -18.02
N ARG A 116 4.55 -13.24 -18.50
CA ARG A 116 4.59 -11.86 -19.04
C ARG A 116 3.73 -10.83 -18.28
N ASP A 117 2.97 -11.28 -17.29
CA ASP A 117 2.10 -10.43 -16.47
C ASP A 117 2.96 -9.44 -15.66
N GLY A 118 2.61 -8.16 -15.69
CA GLY A 118 3.21 -7.16 -14.79
C GLY A 118 2.73 -7.32 -13.35
N ILE A 119 3.30 -6.52 -12.44
CA ILE A 119 2.99 -6.56 -11.00
C ILE A 119 1.48 -6.50 -10.72
N GLN A 120 0.72 -5.66 -11.41
CA GLN A 120 -0.71 -5.47 -11.11
C GLN A 120 -1.56 -6.69 -11.49
N PHE A 121 -1.23 -7.38 -12.58
CA PHE A 121 -1.91 -8.61 -13.01
C PHE A 121 -1.58 -9.77 -12.07
N ALA A 122 -0.29 -9.94 -11.74
CA ALA A 122 0.15 -10.96 -10.80
C ALA A 122 -0.49 -10.77 -9.41
N ALA A 123 -0.53 -9.52 -8.92
CA ALA A 123 -1.16 -9.18 -7.65
C ALA A 123 -2.67 -9.46 -7.65
N ALA A 124 -3.37 -9.10 -8.73
CA ALA A 124 -4.80 -9.39 -8.86
C ALA A 124 -5.10 -10.89 -8.77
N ARG A 125 -4.34 -11.72 -9.50
CA ARG A 125 -4.44 -13.19 -9.43
C ARG A 125 -4.13 -13.72 -8.03
N TYR A 126 -3.09 -13.19 -7.40
CA TYR A 126 -2.69 -13.56 -6.04
C TYR A 126 -3.79 -13.24 -5.03
N ILE A 127 -4.36 -12.03 -5.07
CA ILE A 127 -5.45 -11.59 -4.17
C ILE A 127 -6.69 -12.47 -4.36
N ALA A 128 -7.09 -12.75 -5.61
CA ALA A 128 -8.23 -13.64 -5.86
C ALA A 128 -7.98 -15.05 -5.30
N THR A 129 -6.80 -15.62 -5.55
CA THR A 129 -6.40 -16.94 -5.03
C THR A 129 -6.37 -16.96 -3.51
N MET A 130 -5.87 -15.90 -2.89
CA MET A 130 -5.77 -15.78 -1.43
C MET A 130 -7.16 -15.70 -0.80
N ARG A 131 -8.06 -14.90 -1.38
CA ARG A 131 -9.46 -14.86 -0.96
C ARG A 131 -10.09 -16.26 -0.99
N ASP A 132 -9.95 -16.99 -2.11
CA ASP A 132 -10.54 -18.32 -2.26
C ASP A 132 -10.00 -19.32 -1.24
N ARG A 133 -8.68 -19.27 -0.98
CA ARG A 133 -8.04 -20.07 0.08
C ARG A 133 -8.61 -19.76 1.46
N ILE A 134 -8.71 -18.48 1.82
CA ILE A 134 -9.25 -18.06 3.12
C ILE A 134 -10.71 -18.50 3.27
N MET A 135 -11.53 -18.33 2.23
CA MET A 135 -12.93 -18.76 2.23
C MET A 135 -13.08 -20.28 2.34
N THR A 136 -12.18 -21.06 1.72
CA THR A 136 -12.21 -22.53 1.78
C THR A 136 -11.80 -23.07 3.15
N VAL A 137 -10.74 -22.50 3.76
CA VAL A 137 -10.25 -22.93 5.08
C VAL A 137 -11.26 -22.61 6.17
N ASN A 138 -11.94 -21.47 6.06
CA ASN A 138 -12.92 -21.02 7.04
C ASN A 138 -14.34 -21.54 6.74
N GLY A 139 -14.46 -22.73 6.14
CA GLY A 139 -15.68 -23.31 5.54
C GLY A 139 -16.94 -23.47 6.40
N ASP A 140 -16.97 -22.94 7.62
CA ASP A 140 -18.13 -22.84 8.52
C ASP A 140 -18.20 -21.51 9.31
N ALA A 141 -17.23 -20.60 9.14
CA ALA A 141 -17.20 -19.31 9.82
C ALA A 141 -17.97 -18.26 9.03
N SER A 142 -18.64 -17.35 9.72
CA SER A 142 -19.34 -16.17 9.19
C SER A 142 -18.42 -15.11 8.56
N MET A 143 -17.27 -15.53 8.03
CA MET A 143 -16.29 -14.65 7.39
C MET A 143 -16.74 -14.33 5.97
N THR A 144 -16.80 -13.04 5.65
CA THR A 144 -17.08 -12.57 4.29
C THR A 144 -15.94 -11.69 3.81
N ILE A 145 -15.49 -11.92 2.58
CA ILE A 145 -14.47 -11.09 1.93
C ILE A 145 -15.05 -10.54 0.64
N LYS A 146 -15.06 -9.22 0.50
CA LYS A 146 -15.49 -8.53 -0.72
C LYS A 146 -14.29 -7.85 -1.36
N LEU A 147 -14.17 -8.03 -2.67
CA LEU A 147 -13.10 -7.45 -3.47
C LEU A 147 -13.70 -6.44 -4.45
N LYS A 148 -13.11 -5.25 -4.52
CA LYS A 148 -13.52 -4.21 -5.47
C LYS A 148 -12.28 -3.59 -6.13
N VAL A 149 -12.45 -3.05 -7.33
CA VAL A 149 -11.38 -2.34 -8.04
C VAL A 149 -11.84 -0.99 -8.55
N SER A 150 -10.88 -0.06 -8.64
CA SER A 150 -11.02 1.20 -9.38
C SER A 150 -9.82 1.38 -10.28
N TYR A 151 -10.02 2.01 -11.43
CA TYR A 151 -8.92 2.32 -12.33
C TYR A 151 -9.08 3.74 -12.86
N LEU A 152 -8.10 4.60 -12.62
CA LEU A 152 -8.14 5.99 -13.06
C LEU A 152 -6.86 6.41 -13.77
N GLU A 153 -7.03 7.39 -14.64
CA GLU A 153 -5.97 8.15 -15.27
C GLU A 153 -6.01 9.59 -14.77
N LEU A 154 -4.84 10.14 -14.46
CA LEU A 154 -4.63 11.53 -14.13
C LEU A 154 -3.79 12.18 -15.25
N PHE A 155 -4.45 12.99 -16.06
CA PHE A 155 -3.82 13.73 -17.14
C PHE A 155 -4.15 15.21 -17.01
N ASN A 156 -3.14 16.08 -17.06
CA ASN A 156 -3.32 17.54 -16.98
C ASN A 156 -4.16 17.99 -15.75
N GLU A 157 -3.91 17.41 -14.58
CA GLU A 157 -4.68 17.64 -13.32
C GLU A 157 -6.18 17.29 -13.42
N ARG A 158 -6.61 16.57 -14.47
CA ARG A 158 -7.97 16.03 -14.62
C ARG A 158 -7.96 14.52 -14.39
N ILE A 159 -8.95 14.05 -13.62
CA ILE A 159 -9.11 12.63 -13.32
C ILE A 159 -10.12 12.03 -14.28
N ASN A 160 -9.74 10.98 -14.99
CA ASN A 160 -10.60 10.19 -15.86
C ASN A 160 -10.73 8.78 -15.31
N ASP A 161 -11.94 8.24 -15.31
CA ASP A 161 -12.25 6.88 -14.91
C ASP A 161 -12.07 5.93 -16.09
N LEU A 162 -11.12 4.99 -15.96
CA LEU A 162 -10.77 4.04 -17.00
C LEU A 162 -11.70 2.81 -17.04
N LEU A 163 -12.67 2.68 -16.14
CA LEU A 163 -13.64 1.58 -16.13
C LEU A 163 -14.97 1.97 -16.77
N ASN A 164 -15.43 3.21 -16.58
CA ASN A 164 -16.68 3.69 -17.21
C ASN A 164 -16.48 4.80 -18.24
N GLY A 165 -15.30 5.42 -18.33
CA GLY A 165 -14.99 6.48 -19.30
C GLY A 165 -15.49 7.87 -18.89
N SER A 166 -15.87 8.06 -17.62
CA SER A 166 -16.20 9.38 -17.09
C SER A 166 -14.95 10.24 -17.01
N GLU A 167 -15.02 11.47 -17.49
CA GLU A 167 -13.89 12.39 -17.51
C GLU A 167 -14.09 13.54 -16.51
N GLY A 168 -12.98 14.12 -16.03
CA GLY A 168 -13.01 15.31 -15.19
C GLY A 168 -13.59 15.10 -13.79
N LEU A 169 -13.42 13.92 -13.22
CA LEU A 169 -13.81 13.64 -11.83
C LEU A 169 -13.06 14.55 -10.85
N ARG A 170 -13.71 14.85 -9.72
CA ARG A 170 -13.17 15.79 -8.72
C ARG A 170 -12.54 15.05 -7.55
N CYS A 171 -11.32 15.46 -7.19
CA CYS A 171 -10.70 15.07 -5.94
C CYS A 171 -11.18 15.99 -4.81
N ARG A 172 -11.62 15.39 -3.69
CA ARG A 172 -12.15 16.12 -2.52
C ARG A 172 -11.53 15.62 -1.24
N TRP A 173 -11.52 16.50 -0.24
CA TRP A 173 -11.09 16.18 1.11
C TRP A 173 -12.25 15.62 1.93
N SER A 174 -12.04 14.48 2.57
CA SER A 174 -12.94 13.93 3.58
C SER A 174 -12.39 14.22 4.97
N ARG A 175 -13.22 14.83 5.83
CA ARG A 175 -12.85 15.13 7.21
C ARG A 175 -12.79 13.86 8.08
N ASP A 176 -13.72 12.94 7.85
CA ASP A 176 -13.86 11.71 8.64
C ASP A 176 -12.70 10.75 8.36
N ALA A 177 -12.32 10.63 7.09
CA ALA A 177 -11.17 9.85 6.63
C ALA A 177 -9.82 10.53 6.87
N ASN A 178 -9.84 11.85 7.11
CA ASN A 178 -8.65 12.70 7.09
C ASN A 178 -7.77 12.45 5.83
N SER A 179 -8.42 12.28 4.67
CA SER A 179 -7.76 11.91 3.42
C SER A 179 -8.51 12.46 2.20
N PHE A 180 -7.87 12.43 1.03
CA PHE A 180 -8.47 12.78 -0.25
C PHE A 180 -9.10 11.57 -0.93
N PHE A 181 -10.24 11.79 -1.58
CA PHE A 181 -10.94 10.78 -2.38
C PHE A 181 -11.44 11.37 -3.69
N VAL A 182 -11.78 10.51 -4.65
CA VAL A 182 -12.34 10.92 -5.95
C VAL A 182 -13.85 10.72 -5.93
N GLU A 183 -14.60 11.79 -6.17
CA GLU A 183 -16.05 11.72 -6.31
C GLU A 183 -16.45 10.97 -7.57
N ASP A 184 -17.51 10.16 -7.46
CA ASP A 184 -18.12 9.42 -8.58
C ASP A 184 -17.18 8.44 -9.31
N LEU A 185 -16.02 8.10 -8.72
CA LEU A 185 -15.14 7.05 -9.23
C LEU A 185 -15.83 5.67 -9.14
N MET A 186 -15.84 4.94 -10.25
CA MET A 186 -16.45 3.62 -10.33
C MET A 186 -15.67 2.60 -9.49
N LEU A 187 -16.41 1.85 -8.67
CA LEU A 187 -15.94 0.64 -8.02
C LEU A 187 -16.63 -0.57 -8.67
N VAL A 188 -15.83 -1.46 -9.23
CA VAL A 188 -16.29 -2.73 -9.80
C VAL A 188 -16.04 -3.84 -8.79
N GLU A 189 -17.07 -4.61 -8.43
CA GLU A 189 -16.93 -5.79 -7.59
C GLU A 189 -16.35 -6.95 -8.38
N CYS A 190 -15.35 -7.65 -7.83
CA CYS A 190 -14.67 -8.78 -8.47
C CYS A 190 -14.92 -10.07 -7.68
N LEU A 191 -15.61 -11.03 -8.30
CA LEU A 191 -15.97 -12.32 -7.72
C LEU A 191 -14.93 -13.40 -8.00
N ASN A 192 -14.06 -13.22 -8.98
CA ASN A 192 -12.98 -14.17 -9.29
C ASN A 192 -11.79 -13.45 -9.93
N ALA A 193 -10.72 -14.19 -10.21
CA ALA A 193 -9.53 -13.65 -10.85
C ALA A 193 -9.81 -13.07 -12.24
N ASP A 194 -10.72 -13.67 -13.01
CA ASP A 194 -11.03 -13.23 -14.37
C ASP A 194 -11.71 -11.84 -14.38
N ASP A 195 -12.58 -11.55 -13.41
CA ASP A 195 -13.20 -10.23 -13.25
C ASP A 195 -12.14 -9.13 -13.05
N PHE A 196 -11.09 -9.42 -12.27
CA PHE A 196 -9.96 -8.50 -12.12
C PHE A 196 -9.21 -8.30 -13.43
N ILE A 197 -8.92 -9.39 -14.14
CA ILE A 197 -8.19 -9.33 -15.40
C ILE A 197 -8.98 -8.53 -16.44
N LEU A 198 -10.30 -8.73 -16.52
CA LEU A 198 -11.18 -7.98 -17.40
C LEU A 198 -11.18 -6.48 -17.06
N ALA A 199 -11.28 -6.11 -15.79
CA ALA A 199 -11.21 -4.70 -15.38
C ALA A 199 -9.86 -4.05 -15.73
N LEU A 200 -8.75 -4.80 -15.56
CA LEU A 200 -7.42 -4.35 -15.97
C LEU A 200 -7.30 -4.18 -17.48
N GLN A 201 -7.77 -5.15 -18.26
CA GLN A 201 -7.75 -5.12 -19.72
C GLN A 201 -8.58 -3.97 -20.27
N GLU A 202 -9.78 -3.76 -19.73
CA GLU A 202 -10.67 -2.67 -20.13
C GLU A 202 -10.01 -1.31 -19.90
N GLY A 203 -9.43 -1.08 -18.72
CA GLY A 203 -8.78 0.19 -18.46
C GLY A 203 -7.50 0.42 -19.27
N LEU A 204 -6.73 -0.63 -19.57
CA LEU A 204 -5.61 -0.53 -20.52
C LEU A 204 -6.08 -0.21 -21.93
N PHE A 205 -7.15 -0.86 -22.39
CA PHE A 205 -7.74 -0.60 -23.69
C PHE A 205 -8.23 0.84 -23.81
N ARG A 206 -8.91 1.36 -22.78
CA ARG A 206 -9.35 2.76 -22.76
C ARG A 206 -8.22 3.76 -22.71
N ARG A 207 -7.19 3.50 -21.91
CA ARG A 207 -5.95 4.31 -21.89
C ARG A 207 -5.35 4.40 -23.30
N LYS A 208 -5.18 3.26 -23.98
CA LYS A 208 -4.64 3.22 -25.34
C LYS A 208 -5.49 4.01 -26.35
N ARG A 209 -6.82 3.93 -26.24
CA ARG A 209 -7.70 4.75 -27.07
C ARG A 209 -7.52 6.24 -26.80
N ALA A 210 -7.44 6.65 -25.53
CA ALA A 210 -7.20 8.05 -25.17
C ALA A 210 -5.88 8.58 -25.76
N GLU A 211 -4.84 7.74 -25.81
CA GLU A 211 -3.56 8.09 -26.46
C GLU A 211 -3.72 8.43 -27.94
N HIS A 212 -4.51 7.64 -28.67
CA HIS A 212 -4.78 7.87 -30.09
C HIS A 212 -5.69 9.08 -30.36
N PHE A 213 -6.68 9.35 -29.52
CA PHE A 213 -7.70 10.38 -29.77
C PHE A 213 -7.34 11.77 -29.23
N LEU A 214 -6.57 11.86 -28.13
CA LEU A 214 -6.34 13.12 -27.42
C LEU A 214 -4.91 13.66 -27.54
N ASN A 215 -4.03 13.04 -28.34
CA ASN A 215 -2.57 13.23 -28.27
C ASN A 215 -2.02 13.08 -26.84
N ALA A 216 -2.78 12.39 -25.96
CA ALA A 216 -2.41 12.14 -24.59
C ALA A 216 -1.40 11.00 -24.59
N ASP A 217 -0.11 11.30 -24.75
CA ASP A 217 0.93 10.28 -24.69
C ASP A 217 0.90 9.57 -23.32
N SER A 218 0.98 8.23 -23.28
CA SER A 218 1.07 7.45 -22.03
C SER A 218 2.27 7.85 -21.17
N SER A 219 3.27 8.50 -21.77
CA SER A 219 4.38 9.14 -21.06
C SER A 219 3.97 10.35 -20.21
N ARG A 220 2.77 10.90 -20.42
CA ARG A 220 2.31 12.18 -19.87
C ARG A 220 1.18 12.05 -18.87
N SER A 221 0.53 10.89 -18.75
CA SER A 221 -0.49 10.63 -17.74
C SER A 221 0.05 9.73 -16.62
N HIS A 222 -0.54 9.89 -15.43
CA HIS A 222 -0.34 8.95 -14.32
C HIS A 222 -1.53 8.02 -14.27
N VAL A 223 -1.29 6.78 -13.93
CA VAL A 223 -2.35 5.78 -13.88
C VAL A 223 -2.34 5.08 -12.52
N LEU A 224 -3.52 4.99 -11.90
CA LEU A 224 -3.70 4.41 -10.58
C LEU A 224 -4.75 3.30 -10.65
N PHE A 225 -4.31 2.06 -10.52
CA PHE A 225 -5.17 0.90 -10.33
C PHE A 225 -5.21 0.56 -8.83
N THR A 226 -6.39 0.51 -8.22
CA THR A 226 -6.53 0.19 -6.80
C THR A 226 -7.43 -1.02 -6.62
N VAL A 227 -6.95 -1.97 -5.82
CA VAL A 227 -7.72 -3.10 -5.31
C VAL A 227 -8.09 -2.81 -3.86
N TYR A 228 -9.38 -2.91 -3.55
CA TYR A 228 -9.94 -2.76 -2.23
C TYR A 228 -10.42 -4.10 -1.71
N VAL A 229 -10.17 -4.36 -0.43
CA VAL A 229 -10.52 -5.62 0.25
C VAL A 229 -11.28 -5.27 1.52
N GLU A 230 -12.52 -5.74 1.63
CA GLU A 230 -13.30 -5.70 2.86
C GLU A 230 -13.30 -7.10 3.47
N VAL A 231 -12.90 -7.23 4.73
CA VAL A 231 -12.92 -8.50 5.46
C VAL A 231 -13.80 -8.33 6.70
N SER A 232 -14.92 -9.06 6.76
CA SER A 232 -15.82 -9.07 7.92
C SER A 232 -15.84 -10.47 8.53
N GLU A 233 -15.46 -10.59 9.80
CA GLU A 233 -15.41 -11.87 10.53
C GLU A 233 -16.64 -11.99 11.45
N GLY A 234 -17.79 -12.40 10.89
CA GLY A 234 -19.03 -12.55 11.65
C GLY A 234 -19.52 -11.27 12.32
N ASP A 235 -19.66 -11.35 13.63
CA ASP A 235 -20.04 -10.22 14.49
C ASP A 235 -18.88 -9.27 14.80
N GLY A 236 -17.66 -9.61 14.35
CA GLY A 236 -16.45 -8.81 14.45
C GLY A 236 -16.49 -7.58 13.55
N PRO A 237 -15.60 -6.61 13.83
CA PRO A 237 -15.56 -5.39 13.05
C PRO A 237 -14.94 -5.63 11.67
N THR A 238 -15.41 -4.86 10.67
CA THR A 238 -14.94 -4.99 9.29
C THR A 238 -13.61 -4.29 9.10
N ARG A 239 -12.64 -5.02 8.54
CA ARG A 239 -11.32 -4.49 8.15
C ARG A 239 -11.35 -4.02 6.70
N HIS A 240 -10.72 -2.88 6.43
CA HIS A 240 -10.68 -2.24 5.12
C HIS A 240 -9.24 -2.10 4.60
N GLY A 241 -8.82 -3.04 3.76
CA GLY A 241 -7.53 -2.99 3.08
C GLY A 241 -7.59 -2.32 1.72
N LYS A 242 -6.48 -1.73 1.28
CA LYS A 242 -6.31 -1.30 -0.12
C LYS A 242 -4.87 -1.45 -0.60
N ILE A 243 -4.67 -1.89 -1.83
CA ILE A 243 -3.39 -1.80 -2.55
C ILE A 243 -3.55 -0.98 -3.82
N THR A 244 -2.70 0.02 -3.98
CA THR A 244 -2.69 0.90 -5.14
C THR A 244 -1.41 0.69 -5.96
N PHE A 245 -1.58 0.44 -7.25
CA PHE A 245 -0.53 0.30 -8.25
C PHE A 245 -0.49 1.59 -9.08
N VAL A 246 0.64 2.28 -9.04
CA VAL A 246 0.82 3.60 -9.64
C VAL A 246 1.86 3.55 -10.76
N ASP A 247 1.44 3.75 -12.00
CA ASP A 247 2.32 3.98 -13.15
C ASP A 247 2.42 5.49 -13.40
N LEU A 248 3.51 6.11 -12.94
CA LEU A 248 3.69 7.56 -13.08
C LEU A 248 4.10 7.94 -14.50
N ALA A 249 3.84 9.19 -14.88
CA ALA A 249 4.36 9.80 -16.10
C ALA A 249 5.90 9.81 -16.14
N GLY A 250 6.47 10.05 -17.32
CA GLY A 250 7.90 10.25 -17.55
C GLY A 250 8.48 11.38 -16.69
N SER A 251 9.62 11.12 -16.04
CA SER A 251 10.30 12.09 -15.18
C SER A 251 11.25 13.04 -15.91
N GLU A 252 11.47 12.83 -17.20
CA GLU A 252 12.37 13.65 -18.02
C GLU A 252 11.87 15.08 -18.22
N ARG A 253 12.80 16.00 -18.48
CA ARG A 253 12.45 17.40 -18.75
C ARG A 253 12.02 17.56 -20.21
N LEU A 254 10.84 18.14 -20.42
CA LEU A 254 10.28 18.35 -21.76
C LEU A 254 11.10 19.29 -22.67
N ARG A 255 12.08 20.03 -22.13
CA ARG A 255 13.03 20.79 -22.97
C ARG A 255 13.86 19.86 -23.88
N ASP A 256 14.06 18.62 -23.45
CA ASP A 256 14.84 17.63 -24.18
C ASP A 256 14.00 16.83 -25.19
N THR A 257 12.67 16.97 -25.16
CA THR A 257 11.72 16.24 -26.04
C THR A 257 11.15 17.08 -27.18
N GLY A 258 11.56 18.34 -27.36
CA GLY A 258 11.26 19.15 -28.55
C GLY A 258 9.80 19.61 -28.74
N SER A 259 8.88 19.26 -27.84
CA SER A 259 7.47 19.63 -27.95
C SER A 259 7.17 20.96 -27.28
N GLN A 260 7.04 22.04 -28.06
CA GLN A 260 6.55 23.34 -27.61
C GLN A 260 5.01 23.34 -27.58
N GLY A 261 4.41 23.23 -26.39
CA GLY A 261 2.94 23.37 -26.22
C GLY A 261 2.54 23.61 -24.76
N ASP A 262 1.43 24.31 -24.52
CA ASP A 262 0.98 24.72 -23.17
C ASP A 262 0.60 23.55 -22.24
N ASP A 263 0.21 22.39 -22.80
CA ASP A 263 -0.01 21.13 -22.07
C ASP A 263 1.26 20.58 -21.39
N SER A 264 2.44 21.13 -21.76
CA SER A 264 3.74 20.74 -21.21
C SER A 264 3.99 21.23 -19.78
N LYS A 265 3.25 22.23 -19.30
CA LYS A 265 3.46 22.83 -17.97
C LYS A 265 2.83 22.00 -16.85
N SER A 266 1.75 21.28 -17.11
CA SER A 266 0.96 20.60 -16.07
C SER A 266 1.49 19.20 -15.70
N ILE A 267 2.01 18.44 -16.66
CA ILE A 267 2.56 17.09 -16.40
C ILE A 267 3.77 17.20 -15.47
N ASN A 268 4.71 18.09 -15.82
CA ASN A 268 5.87 18.37 -14.98
C ASN A 268 5.47 18.97 -13.63
N ARG A 269 4.35 19.70 -13.54
CA ARG A 269 3.87 20.24 -12.26
C ARG A 269 3.56 19.12 -11.28
N SER A 270 2.82 18.09 -11.68
CA SER A 270 2.46 16.97 -10.79
C SER A 270 3.69 16.26 -10.21
N LEU A 271 4.68 15.90 -11.05
CA LEU A 271 5.94 15.26 -10.62
C LEU A 271 6.89 16.20 -9.87
N PHE A 272 6.92 17.48 -10.24
CA PHE A 272 7.68 18.50 -9.52
C PHE A 272 7.16 18.68 -8.08
N VAL A 273 5.83 18.77 -7.92
CA VAL A 273 5.20 18.86 -6.60
C VAL A 273 5.46 17.57 -5.81
N LEU A 274 5.36 16.40 -6.44
CA LEU A 274 5.72 15.12 -5.81
C LEU A 274 7.17 15.11 -5.31
N GLY A 275 8.11 15.58 -6.13
CA GLY A 275 9.51 15.74 -5.73
C GLY A 275 9.71 16.67 -4.53
N ASN A 276 9.00 17.81 -4.50
CA ASN A 276 9.05 18.74 -3.37
C ASN A 276 8.46 18.14 -2.09
N VAL A 277 7.37 17.38 -2.20
CA VAL A 277 6.75 16.68 -1.06
C VAL A 277 7.70 15.63 -0.49
N ILE A 278 8.30 14.79 -1.34
CA ILE A 278 9.29 13.78 -0.92
C ILE A 278 10.52 14.44 -0.29
N GLU A 279 11.01 15.54 -0.87
CA GLU A 279 12.16 16.26 -0.31
C GLU A 279 11.85 16.80 1.10
N LYS A 280 10.70 17.44 1.29
CA LYS A 280 10.26 17.91 2.61
C LYS A 280 10.12 16.76 3.60
N LEU A 281 9.43 15.68 3.21
CA LEU A 281 9.24 14.50 4.05
C LEU A 281 10.57 13.83 4.43
N SER A 282 11.54 13.80 3.53
CA SER A 282 12.86 13.21 3.77
C SER A 282 13.71 13.99 4.78
N LYS A 283 13.45 15.30 4.93
CA LYS A 283 14.16 16.19 5.88
C LYS A 283 13.42 16.30 7.22
N CYS A 284 12.10 16.11 7.23
CA CYS A 284 11.29 16.21 8.45
C CYS A 284 11.53 15.04 9.41
N HIS A 285 11.94 15.35 10.64
CA HIS A 285 11.95 14.36 11.72
C HIS A 285 10.49 14.12 12.21
N PRO A 286 10.06 12.87 12.48
CA PRO A 286 8.68 12.57 12.89
C PRO A 286 8.17 13.38 14.09
N LEU A 287 9.07 13.77 14.99
CA LEU A 287 8.79 14.51 16.23
C LEU A 287 8.78 16.04 16.06
N SER A 288 9.12 16.57 14.87
CA SER A 288 9.19 18.01 14.59
C SER A 288 8.62 18.35 13.21
N ARG A 289 7.41 17.85 12.88
CA ARG A 289 6.67 18.25 11.69
C ARG A 289 6.08 19.66 11.85
N LYS A 290 6.93 20.69 11.97
CA LYS A 290 6.49 22.10 11.99
C LYS A 290 6.27 22.68 10.59
N ASP A 291 6.79 22.03 9.55
CA ASP A 291 6.70 22.52 8.18
C ASP A 291 5.48 21.98 7.44
N HIS A 292 4.71 22.90 6.83
CA HIS A 292 3.57 22.56 5.98
C HIS A 292 4.01 21.80 4.72
N ILE A 293 3.40 20.64 4.49
CA ILE A 293 3.62 19.80 3.31
C ILE A 293 2.55 20.12 2.24
N PRO A 294 2.94 20.50 1.01
CA PRO A 294 2.02 21.05 0.02
C PRO A 294 1.25 19.96 -0.78
N TYR A 295 0.58 19.02 -0.10
CA TYR A 295 -0.18 17.94 -0.77
C TYR A 295 -1.25 18.48 -1.73
N ARG A 296 -1.83 19.64 -1.42
CA ARG A 296 -2.88 20.29 -2.24
C ARG A 296 -2.37 20.88 -3.55
N SER A 297 -1.05 20.99 -3.76
CA SER A 297 -0.48 21.69 -4.92
C SER A 297 -0.58 20.95 -6.25
N SER A 298 -0.81 19.63 -6.22
CA SER A 298 -1.25 18.81 -7.37
C SER A 298 -2.25 17.74 -6.93
N VAL A 299 -3.11 17.33 -7.85
CA VAL A 299 -4.05 16.22 -7.65
C VAL A 299 -3.30 14.92 -7.38
N LEU A 300 -2.15 14.70 -8.03
CA LEU A 300 -1.32 13.52 -7.79
C LEU A 300 -0.89 13.41 -6.33
N THR A 301 -0.42 14.51 -5.72
CA THR A 301 -0.02 14.49 -4.31
C THR A 301 -1.18 14.47 -3.34
N GLN A 302 -2.38 14.88 -3.77
CA GLN A 302 -3.62 14.66 -3.00
C GLN A 302 -3.94 13.16 -2.96
N LEU A 303 -3.96 12.49 -4.12
CA LEU A 303 -4.25 11.05 -4.22
C LEU A 303 -3.21 10.17 -3.51
N LEU A 304 -1.94 10.59 -3.50
CA LEU A 304 -0.84 9.87 -2.85
C LEU A 304 -0.56 10.35 -1.42
N MET A 305 -1.42 11.18 -0.81
CA MET A 305 -1.19 11.71 0.53
C MET A 305 -1.01 10.58 1.56
N ASP A 306 -1.94 9.62 1.60
CA ASP A 306 -1.86 8.44 2.48
C ASP A 306 -0.56 7.65 2.30
N THR A 307 -0.15 7.50 1.03
CA THR A 307 1.08 6.79 0.65
C THR A 307 2.32 7.51 1.19
N LEU A 308 2.36 8.84 1.10
CA LEU A 308 3.54 9.65 1.40
C LEU A 308 3.63 10.04 2.89
N GLU A 309 2.50 10.19 3.60
CA GLU A 309 2.49 10.54 5.03
C GLU A 309 2.93 9.40 5.95
N GLY A 310 2.99 8.19 5.40
CA GLY A 310 3.44 6.99 6.09
C GLY A 310 2.33 6.15 6.71
N GLY A 311 1.07 6.30 6.31
CA GLY A 311 -0.02 5.40 6.75
C GLY A 311 -0.10 4.08 5.96
N CYS A 312 0.84 3.87 5.04
CA CYS A 312 0.77 2.88 3.98
C CYS A 312 2.11 2.15 3.80
N ARG A 313 2.08 0.84 3.56
CA ARG A 313 3.29 0.10 3.17
C ARG A 313 3.62 0.49 1.73
N THR A 314 4.73 1.21 1.55
CA THR A 314 5.07 1.81 0.25
C THR A 314 6.34 1.20 -0.33
N LEU A 315 6.26 0.81 -1.60
CA LEU A 315 7.37 0.38 -2.43
C LEU A 315 7.49 1.33 -3.63
N LEU A 316 8.65 1.98 -3.77
CA LEU A 316 8.98 2.75 -4.97
C LEU A 316 9.92 1.92 -5.86
N VAL A 317 9.47 1.60 -7.07
CA VAL A 317 10.27 0.96 -8.12
C VAL A 317 10.78 2.04 -9.08
N ALA A 318 12.05 2.37 -8.93
CA ALA A 318 12.80 3.28 -9.79
C ALA A 318 13.25 2.53 -11.06
N CYS A 319 12.59 2.77 -12.18
CA CYS A 319 12.91 2.16 -13.47
C CYS A 319 13.91 3.04 -14.23
N VAL A 320 15.05 2.47 -14.63
CA VAL A 320 16.14 3.18 -15.33
C VAL A 320 16.56 2.47 -16.62
N THR A 321 17.06 3.24 -17.57
CA THR A 321 17.69 2.71 -18.80
C THR A 321 19.20 2.60 -18.59
N PRO A 322 19.86 1.53 -19.09
CA PRO A 322 21.31 1.43 -19.03
C PRO A 322 22.00 2.31 -20.10
N SER A 323 21.27 2.88 -21.05
CA SER A 323 21.84 3.66 -22.16
C SER A 323 22.71 4.83 -21.68
N SER A 324 23.92 4.93 -22.23
CA SER A 324 24.86 6.02 -21.98
C SER A 324 24.31 7.40 -22.34
N ARG A 325 23.37 7.48 -23.30
CA ARG A 325 22.72 8.72 -23.73
C ARG A 325 21.82 9.31 -22.64
N PHE A 326 21.22 8.45 -21.82
CA PHE A 326 20.21 8.81 -20.83
C PHE A 326 20.68 8.62 -19.39
N VAL A 327 22.00 8.52 -19.19
CA VAL A 327 22.59 8.26 -17.86
C VAL A 327 22.26 9.36 -16.85
N GLU A 328 22.20 10.63 -17.30
CA GLU A 328 21.87 11.78 -16.43
C GLU A 328 20.43 11.73 -15.90
N GLU A 329 19.46 11.33 -16.73
CA GLU A 329 18.08 11.14 -16.27
C GLU A 329 17.98 9.94 -15.32
N SER A 330 18.71 8.87 -15.61
CA SER A 330 18.77 7.70 -14.73
C SER A 330 19.38 8.05 -13.36
N LEU A 331 20.40 8.92 -13.31
CA LEU A 331 20.95 9.44 -12.06
C LEU A 331 19.93 10.27 -11.27
N ARG A 332 19.13 11.11 -11.94
CA ARG A 332 18.05 11.86 -11.26
C ARG A 332 17.01 10.92 -10.67
N THR A 333 16.63 9.86 -11.38
CA THR A 333 15.73 8.82 -10.90
C THR A 333 16.32 8.10 -9.67
N ILE A 334 17.59 7.72 -9.70
CA ILE A 334 18.31 7.09 -8.58
C ILE A 334 18.31 8.02 -7.35
N HIS A 335 18.66 9.29 -7.51
CA HIS A 335 18.68 10.25 -6.40
C HIS A 335 17.28 10.56 -5.84
N PHE A 336 16.25 10.57 -6.69
CA PHE A 336 14.87 10.65 -6.23
C PHE A 336 14.51 9.45 -5.35
N ALA A 337 14.88 8.25 -5.78
CA ALA A 337 14.64 7.00 -5.05
C ALA A 337 15.35 7.01 -3.68
N GLN A 338 16.63 7.43 -3.62
CA GLN A 338 17.36 7.55 -2.36
C GLN A 338 16.74 8.56 -1.38
N ARG A 339 16.11 9.63 -1.88
CA ARG A 339 15.36 10.58 -1.04
C ARG A 339 14.09 9.97 -0.50
N ALA A 340 13.34 9.24 -1.33
CA ALA A 340 12.12 8.55 -0.92
C ALA A 340 12.39 7.48 0.16
N ARG A 341 13.49 6.73 0.07
CA ARG A 341 13.91 5.72 1.06
C ARG A 341 13.99 6.26 2.50
N LYS A 342 14.26 7.56 2.66
CA LYS A 342 14.37 8.20 3.99
C LYS A 342 13.03 8.46 4.67
N ILE A 343 11.93 8.37 3.93
CA ILE A 343 10.58 8.59 4.46
C ILE A 343 10.21 7.41 5.36
N ARG A 344 9.67 7.71 6.55
CA ARG A 344 9.22 6.70 7.51
C ARG A 344 7.73 6.44 7.35
N SER A 345 7.38 5.16 7.35
CA SER A 345 6.01 4.65 7.31
C SER A 345 5.68 3.83 8.56
N ARG A 346 4.42 3.88 8.96
CA ARG A 346 3.78 3.02 9.94
C ARG A 346 2.39 2.67 9.39
N PRO A 347 2.28 1.57 8.62
CA PRO A 347 0.99 1.09 8.15
C PRO A 347 0.06 0.85 9.34
N VAL A 348 -1.14 1.43 9.28
CA VAL A 348 -2.17 1.29 10.32
C VAL A 348 -3.27 0.39 9.75
N GLU A 349 -3.74 -0.54 10.58
CA GLU A 349 -4.92 -1.34 10.27
C GLU A 349 -6.17 -0.44 10.32
N ARG A 350 -6.94 -0.45 9.23
CA ARG A 350 -8.20 0.29 9.14
C ARG A 350 -9.36 -0.64 9.47
N VAL A 351 -10.08 -0.27 10.50
CA VAL A 351 -11.25 -0.98 11.02
C VAL A 351 -12.36 0.05 11.19
N ASP A 352 -13.61 -0.32 10.89
CA ASP A 352 -14.75 0.55 11.19
C ASP A 352 -14.82 0.81 12.70
N ALA A 353 -14.54 2.05 13.10
CA ALA A 353 -14.47 2.46 14.50
C ALA A 353 -15.80 2.24 15.24
N THR A 354 -16.93 2.40 14.55
CA THR A 354 -18.26 2.19 15.14
C THR A 354 -18.49 0.71 15.38
N GLN A 355 -18.12 -0.14 14.42
CA GLN A 355 -18.22 -1.59 14.59
C GLN A 355 -17.25 -2.11 15.64
N GLN A 356 -16.04 -1.54 15.73
CA GLN A 356 -15.05 -1.88 16.76
C GLN A 356 -15.61 -1.54 18.15
N GLU A 357 -16.16 -0.34 18.35
CA GLU A 357 -16.75 0.06 19.62
C GLU A 357 -17.93 -0.83 20.00
N ILE A 358 -18.82 -1.15 19.06
CA ILE A 358 -19.93 -2.08 19.29
C ILE A 358 -19.41 -3.47 19.67
N TYR A 359 -18.35 -3.94 19.00
CA TYR A 359 -17.73 -5.24 19.29
C TYR A 359 -17.11 -5.28 20.70
N ASP A 360 -16.36 -4.24 21.07
CA ASP A 360 -15.72 -4.12 22.39
C ASP A 360 -16.77 -4.08 23.51
N LEU A 361 -17.84 -3.30 23.32
CA LEU A 361 -18.99 -3.27 24.25
C LEU A 361 -19.68 -4.62 24.36
N LYS A 362 -19.88 -5.34 23.24
CA LYS A 362 -20.44 -6.70 23.26
C LYS A 362 -19.54 -7.67 24.03
N MET A 363 -18.22 -7.56 23.91
CA MET A 363 -17.26 -8.38 24.67
C MET A 363 -17.32 -8.05 26.17
N GLU A 364 -17.33 -6.78 26.53
CA GLU A 364 -17.45 -6.33 27.92
C GLU A 364 -18.75 -6.81 28.57
N ILE A 365 -19.89 -6.71 27.86
CA ILE A 365 -21.17 -7.23 28.32
C ILE A 365 -21.09 -8.73 28.59
N ARG A 366 -20.50 -9.53 27.70
CA ARG A 366 -20.34 -10.97 27.92
C ARG A 366 -19.45 -11.28 29.12
N GLN A 367 -18.35 -10.54 29.28
CA GLN A 367 -17.46 -10.72 30.42
C GLN A 367 -18.18 -10.41 31.73
N LEU A 368 -18.87 -9.27 31.81
CA LEU A 368 -19.64 -8.88 32.99
C LEU A 368 -20.77 -9.87 33.29
N GLN A 369 -21.45 -10.40 32.27
CA GLN A 369 -22.46 -11.44 32.44
C GLN A 369 -21.87 -12.73 33.01
N ASN A 370 -20.69 -13.16 32.53
CA ASN A 370 -19.99 -14.34 33.04
C ASN A 370 -19.54 -14.14 34.50
N GLU A 371 -18.96 -12.98 34.83
CA GLU A 371 -18.58 -12.64 36.21
C GLU A 371 -19.81 -12.62 37.12
N ASN A 372 -20.92 -12.04 36.67
CA ASN A 372 -22.17 -12.01 37.42
C ASN A 372 -22.71 -13.43 37.66
N ALA A 373 -22.65 -14.30 36.65
CA ALA A 373 -23.06 -15.70 36.77
C ALA A 373 -22.19 -16.47 37.79
N LEU A 374 -20.87 -16.27 37.75
CA LEU A 374 -19.94 -16.88 38.71
C LEU A 374 -20.19 -16.39 40.14
N LEU A 375 -20.37 -15.09 40.32
CA LEU A 375 -20.68 -14.49 41.63
C LEU A 375 -22.02 -14.98 42.16
N ARG A 376 -23.05 -15.06 41.32
CA ARG A 376 -24.35 -15.63 41.69
C ARG A 376 -24.23 -17.07 42.12
N ARG A 377 -23.45 -17.89 41.39
CA ARG A 377 -23.19 -19.28 41.76
C ARG A 377 -22.44 -19.40 43.09
N ALA A 378 -21.42 -18.57 43.32
CA ALA A 378 -20.68 -18.52 44.58
C ALA A 378 -21.57 -18.12 45.77
N LEU A 379 -22.56 -17.26 45.52
CA LEU A 379 -23.52 -16.79 46.51
C LEU A 379 -24.77 -17.68 46.63
N SER A 380 -24.83 -18.81 45.91
CA SER A 380 -26.01 -19.70 45.85
C SER A 380 -27.30 -18.99 45.45
N LEU A 381 -27.20 -17.97 44.59
CA LEU A 381 -28.31 -17.19 44.04
C LEU A 381 -28.82 -17.82 42.73
N SER A 382 -30.08 -17.60 42.40
CA SER A 382 -30.65 -18.09 41.13
C SER A 382 -29.98 -17.43 39.91
N GLU A 383 -29.79 -18.23 38.86
CA GLU A 383 -29.20 -17.80 37.59
C GLU A 383 -30.07 -16.76 36.87
N THR A 384 -31.38 -16.78 37.11
CA THR A 384 -32.34 -15.76 36.68
C THR A 384 -33.20 -15.31 37.86
N GLY A 385 -33.29 -14.00 38.07
CA GLY A 385 -34.08 -13.42 39.16
C GLY A 385 -33.55 -12.09 39.68
N ALA A 386 -34.48 -11.22 40.11
CA ALA A 386 -34.19 -10.03 40.88
C ALA A 386 -33.50 -10.42 42.19
N VAL A 387 -32.47 -9.66 42.57
CA VAL A 387 -31.72 -9.91 43.81
C VAL A 387 -32.70 -9.82 44.98
N ASP A 388 -32.87 -10.92 45.70
CA ASP A 388 -33.77 -10.98 46.84
C ASP A 388 -33.33 -9.94 47.89
N GLN A 389 -34.17 -8.93 48.18
CA GLN A 389 -33.80 -7.79 49.03
C GLN A 389 -33.35 -8.23 50.44
N ILE A 390 -33.78 -9.42 50.86
CA ILE A 390 -33.43 -10.07 52.12
C ILE A 390 -31.93 -10.45 52.17
N LEU A 391 -31.32 -10.86 51.05
CA LEU A 391 -29.90 -11.20 50.99
C LEU A 391 -28.99 -9.97 51.07
N ILE A 392 -29.42 -8.83 50.48
CA ILE A 392 -28.70 -7.55 50.57
C ILE A 392 -28.67 -7.06 52.04
N GLN A 393 -29.77 -7.23 52.78
CA GLN A 393 -29.81 -6.88 54.21
C GLN A 393 -28.88 -7.76 55.06
N LYS A 394 -28.76 -9.06 54.76
CA LYS A 394 -27.83 -9.96 55.47
C LYS A 394 -26.36 -9.58 55.25
N PHE A 395 -25.97 -9.12 54.06
CA PHE A 395 -24.59 -8.68 53.80
C PHE A 395 -24.27 -7.28 54.36
N LYS A 396 -25.26 -6.37 54.45
CA LYS A 396 -25.09 -5.09 55.15
C LYS A 396 -24.80 -5.24 56.65
N GLN A 397 -25.11 -6.38 57.26
CA GLN A 397 -24.85 -6.65 58.67
C GLN A 397 -23.42 -7.14 58.97
N LYS A 398 -22.64 -7.55 57.97
CA LYS A 398 -21.23 -7.96 58.14
C LYS A 398 -20.28 -6.85 57.69
N LYS A 399 -20.27 -5.73 58.42
CA LYS A 399 -19.10 -4.84 58.44
C LYS A 399 -18.09 -5.42 59.43
N PRO A 400 -16.82 -5.65 59.08
CA PRO A 400 -15.80 -5.83 60.10
C PRO A 400 -15.62 -4.49 60.82
N GLU A 401 -15.71 -4.50 62.16
CA GLU A 401 -15.34 -3.36 63.00
C GLU A 401 -13.85 -3.07 62.78
N VAL A 402 -13.56 -1.97 62.09
CA VAL A 402 -12.22 -1.38 62.11
C VAL A 402 -12.19 -0.42 63.29
N THR A 403 -11.57 -0.86 64.38
CA THR A 403 -11.27 -0.03 65.55
C THR A 403 -10.22 1.01 65.15
N VAL A 404 -10.67 2.23 64.87
CA VAL A 404 -9.77 3.38 64.67
C VAL A 404 -9.50 3.98 66.05
N THR A 405 -8.35 3.67 66.64
CA THR A 405 -7.81 4.42 67.78
C THR A 405 -7.38 5.81 67.30
N SER A 406 -8.04 6.83 67.83
CA SER A 406 -7.73 8.24 67.60
C SER A 406 -6.46 8.66 68.36
N THR A 407 -5.52 9.29 67.65
CA THR A 407 -4.50 10.16 68.25
C THR A 407 -4.87 11.62 68.00
N PRO A 408 -4.67 12.52 68.98
CA PRO A 408 -5.19 13.89 68.92
C PRO A 408 -4.33 14.79 68.03
N ALA A 409 -5.01 15.72 67.35
CA ALA A 409 -4.42 16.75 66.51
C ALA A 409 -3.73 17.86 67.33
N PRO A 410 -2.67 18.53 66.80
CA PRO A 410 -2.32 19.87 67.21
C PRO A 410 -2.87 20.93 66.24
N ALA A 411 -3.23 22.06 66.83
CA ALA A 411 -3.93 23.18 66.22
C ALA A 411 -3.01 24.16 65.46
N LYS A 412 -3.64 24.81 64.47
CA LYS A 412 -3.39 26.12 63.84
C LYS A 412 -2.24 26.99 64.39
N ASN A 413 -1.36 27.49 63.51
CA ASN A 413 -1.35 28.92 63.13
C ASN A 413 -0.22 29.31 62.16
N ALA A 414 -0.63 30.02 61.10
CA ALA A 414 -0.18 31.35 60.67
C ALA A 414 1.26 31.60 60.14
N LYS A 415 1.24 32.28 58.97
CA LYS A 415 2.12 33.36 58.47
C LYS A 415 3.45 33.03 57.77
N ASN A 416 3.40 33.36 56.47
CA ASN A 416 4.29 34.25 55.72
C ASN A 416 5.73 33.86 55.36
N THR A 417 6.12 34.45 54.21
CA THR A 417 7.46 34.86 53.72
C THR A 417 8.36 33.85 53.00
N SER A 418 8.32 33.93 51.66
CA SER A 418 9.38 34.44 50.76
C SER A 418 10.78 33.78 50.68
N ILE A 419 11.19 33.56 49.42
CA ILE A 419 12.55 33.74 48.83
C ILE A 419 13.51 32.53 48.70
N SER A 420 13.94 32.36 47.44
CA SER A 420 15.23 31.92 46.85
C SER A 420 15.79 30.49 46.99
N ASP A 421 16.06 29.92 45.81
CA ASP A 421 17.35 29.42 45.30
C ASP A 421 18.11 28.26 45.99
N ASN A 422 18.04 27.11 45.30
CA ASN A 422 19.18 26.36 44.73
C ASN A 422 20.08 25.54 45.69
N PRO A 423 20.96 24.66 45.18
CA PRO A 423 20.77 23.21 45.17
C PRO A 423 21.83 22.47 45.99
N LEU A 424 21.56 21.21 46.39
CA LEU A 424 22.53 20.09 46.58
C LEU A 424 21.88 19.02 47.48
N LEU A 425 22.27 17.76 47.23
CA LEU A 425 21.79 16.51 47.85
C LEU A 425 20.45 15.96 47.34
N LYS A 426 20.51 15.16 46.27
CA LYS A 426 20.27 13.70 46.36
C LYS A 426 20.67 13.02 45.03
N ASN A 427 21.99 12.92 44.85
CA ASN A 427 22.61 11.89 44.01
C ASN A 427 23.08 10.77 44.94
N ALA A 428 22.23 9.77 45.13
CA ALA A 428 22.54 8.42 45.57
C ALA A 428 21.21 7.66 45.46
N THR A 429 21.23 6.41 45.01
CA THR A 429 20.05 5.54 44.74
C THR A 429 19.33 5.73 43.41
N ARG A 430 20.06 5.57 42.28
CA ARG A 430 19.50 4.92 41.06
C ARG A 430 20.57 4.49 40.05
N ARG A 431 21.69 3.96 40.55
CA ARG A 431 22.75 3.31 39.76
C ARG A 431 23.22 2.09 40.53
N GLU A 432 22.43 1.02 40.46
CA GLU A 432 22.77 -0.34 40.85
C GLU A 432 21.52 -1.18 40.60
N GLU A 433 21.28 -1.54 39.34
CA GLU A 433 20.41 -2.64 38.88
C GLU A 433 20.36 -2.65 37.33
N MET A 434 21.52 -2.53 36.68
CA MET A 434 21.69 -2.84 35.25
C MET A 434 23.15 -3.22 35.01
N SER A 435 23.60 -4.33 35.58
CA SER A 435 24.82 -5.00 35.17
C SER A 435 24.89 -6.38 35.83
N HIS A 436 24.17 -7.35 35.29
CA HIS A 436 24.57 -8.76 35.25
C HIS A 436 23.51 -9.54 34.47
N VAL A 437 23.96 -10.17 33.38
CA VAL A 437 23.44 -11.32 32.62
C VAL A 437 23.72 -11.05 31.12
N HIS A 438 24.99 -11.25 30.78
CA HIS A 438 25.45 -11.58 29.43
C HIS A 438 26.59 -12.59 29.62
N SER A 439 26.30 -13.88 29.53
CA SER A 439 27.17 -14.83 28.85
C SER A 439 26.38 -16.10 28.53
N ASN A 440 26.67 -16.66 27.35
CA ASN A 440 26.23 -17.95 26.83
C ASN A 440 24.84 -17.98 26.15
N ARG A 441 24.83 -17.56 24.88
CA ARG A 441 24.09 -18.27 23.83
C ARG A 441 24.80 -18.11 22.49
N GLU A 442 25.06 -19.26 21.87
CA GLU A 442 25.88 -19.47 20.69
C GLU A 442 25.34 -18.71 19.46
N SER A 443 26.28 -18.31 18.60
CA SER A 443 26.04 -17.63 17.34
C SER A 443 25.38 -18.56 16.32
N VAL A 444 24.06 -18.48 16.18
CA VAL A 444 23.34 -19.10 15.06
C VAL A 444 23.38 -18.14 13.87
N GLN A 445 24.15 -18.49 12.83
CA GLN A 445 24.14 -17.81 11.54
C GLN A 445 22.74 -17.88 10.92
N ARG A 446 22.19 -16.73 10.50
CA ARG A 446 20.94 -16.68 9.73
C ARG A 446 21.22 -17.19 8.29
N PRO A 447 20.41 -18.10 7.74
CA PRO A 447 20.60 -18.56 6.37
C PRO A 447 20.32 -17.44 5.37
N THR A 448 21.13 -17.38 4.31
CA THR A 448 20.94 -16.51 3.14
C THR A 448 19.74 -16.98 2.30
N PRO A 449 19.06 -16.08 1.55
CA PRO A 449 17.87 -16.40 0.74
C PRO A 449 18.04 -17.57 -0.25
N LEU A 450 19.26 -17.81 -0.74
CA LEU A 450 19.60 -18.94 -1.60
C LEU A 450 19.53 -20.31 -0.89
N GLY A 451 19.71 -20.36 0.44
CA GLY A 451 19.69 -21.62 1.22
C GLY A 451 18.29 -22.08 1.64
N ILE A 452 17.25 -21.29 1.34
CA ILE A 452 15.84 -21.64 1.60
C ILE A 452 15.28 -22.45 0.42
N LEU A 453 15.83 -22.29 -0.78
CA LEU A 453 15.39 -22.97 -2.00
C LEU A 453 15.69 -24.48 -2.00
N ASP A 454 16.76 -24.91 -1.31
CA ASP A 454 17.17 -26.32 -1.22
C ASP A 454 16.34 -27.16 -0.21
N ARG A 455 15.38 -26.55 0.50
CA ARG A 455 14.56 -27.22 1.52
C ARG A 455 13.08 -27.33 1.18
N LEU A 456 12.67 -26.92 -0.02
CA LEU A 456 11.29 -27.10 -0.47
C LEU A 456 11.12 -28.49 -1.10
N PRO A 457 10.10 -29.28 -0.70
CA PRO A 457 9.82 -30.56 -1.33
C PRO A 457 9.46 -30.36 -2.80
N SER A 458 10.14 -31.09 -3.67
CA SER A 458 9.88 -31.14 -5.11
C SER A 458 8.57 -31.87 -5.38
N THR A 459 7.51 -31.16 -5.77
CA THR A 459 6.34 -31.78 -6.39
C THR A 459 5.88 -30.93 -7.59
N CYS A 460 6.57 -31.13 -8.71
CA CYS A 460 5.98 -30.97 -10.04
C CYS A 460 5.14 -32.22 -10.31
N ASP A 461 3.82 -32.10 -10.31
CA ASP A 461 2.93 -33.03 -11.02
C ASP A 461 1.58 -32.34 -11.26
N LEU A 462 1.53 -31.52 -12.31
CA LEU A 462 0.30 -31.05 -12.94
C LEU A 462 0.46 -31.24 -14.45
N ALA A 463 0.46 -32.50 -14.87
CA ALA A 463 0.31 -32.88 -16.27
C ALA A 463 -0.72 -34.01 -16.40
N ALA A 464 -1.57 -33.86 -17.42
CA ALA A 464 -2.48 -34.84 -18.01
C ALA A 464 -3.87 -35.03 -17.37
N ARG A 465 -4.87 -34.30 -17.90
CA ARG A 465 -6.16 -34.90 -18.32
C ARG A 465 -6.67 -34.28 -19.64
N PRO A 466 -7.35 -35.05 -20.51
CA PRO A 466 -7.62 -34.68 -21.90
C PRO A 466 -8.85 -33.78 -22.06
N ARG A 467 -8.79 -32.94 -23.09
CA ARG A 467 -9.79 -31.94 -23.50
C ARG A 467 -11.02 -32.61 -24.11
N LEU A 468 -12.21 -32.17 -23.69
CA LEU A 468 -13.45 -32.30 -24.44
C LEU A 468 -13.81 -30.92 -25.01
N LEU A 469 -13.95 -30.83 -26.34
CA LEU A 469 -14.39 -29.63 -27.06
C LEU A 469 -15.91 -29.49 -26.99
N PRO A 470 -16.47 -28.28 -26.78
CA PRO A 470 -17.84 -27.97 -27.19
C PRO A 470 -17.89 -27.29 -28.58
N PRO A 471 -19.04 -27.36 -29.28
CA PRO A 471 -19.14 -27.05 -30.70
C PRO A 471 -19.38 -25.56 -30.99
N GLU A 472 -19.02 -25.19 -32.22
CA GLU A 472 -19.17 -23.88 -32.87
C GLU A 472 -20.62 -23.33 -32.85
N MET A 473 -20.77 -22.02 -32.63
CA MET A 473 -21.94 -21.28 -33.10
C MET A 473 -21.53 -19.97 -33.79
N ARG A 474 -22.21 -19.75 -34.93
CA ARG A 474 -21.95 -18.77 -35.98
C ARG A 474 -22.45 -17.36 -35.61
N HIS A 475 -21.78 -16.35 -36.17
CA HIS A 475 -22.15 -14.93 -36.15
C HIS A 475 -23.39 -14.58 -36.99
N SER A 476 -24.12 -13.55 -36.57
CA SER A 476 -24.57 -12.45 -37.46
C SER A 476 -24.91 -11.16 -36.66
N PRO A 477 -24.88 -9.97 -37.27
CA PRO A 477 -24.74 -8.67 -36.57
C PRO A 477 -26.02 -7.80 -36.60
N SER A 478 -26.27 -6.99 -35.56
CA SER A 478 -27.17 -5.83 -35.68
C SER A 478 -26.96 -4.72 -34.63
N SER A 479 -26.85 -3.50 -35.18
CA SER A 479 -27.26 -2.17 -34.70
C SER A 479 -26.79 -1.64 -33.33
N MET A 480 -25.94 -0.62 -33.42
CA MET A 480 -25.61 0.36 -32.36
C MET A 480 -26.83 1.19 -31.93
N VAL A 481 -27.05 1.28 -30.62
CA VAL A 481 -27.75 2.41 -29.97
C VAL A 481 -26.98 2.78 -28.69
N SER A 482 -26.61 4.06 -28.58
CA SER A 482 -25.88 4.63 -27.46
C SER A 482 -26.76 4.72 -26.20
N SER A 483 -26.37 4.05 -25.12
CA SER A 483 -26.70 4.50 -23.75
C SER A 483 -25.69 3.93 -22.76
N SER A 484 -25.27 4.72 -21.77
CA SER A 484 -24.28 4.34 -20.74
C SER A 484 -24.72 3.19 -19.83
N ALA A 485 -25.97 2.71 -19.98
CA ALA A 485 -26.49 1.53 -19.28
C ALA A 485 -26.22 0.20 -20.03
N ALA A 486 -25.84 0.24 -21.31
CA ALA A 486 -25.70 -0.98 -22.12
C ALA A 486 -24.46 -1.82 -21.73
N ILE A 487 -23.37 -1.19 -21.29
CA ILE A 487 -22.09 -1.89 -21.07
C ILE A 487 -22.07 -2.67 -19.75
N SER A 488 -22.77 -2.21 -18.70
CA SER A 488 -22.90 -3.00 -17.46
C SER A 488 -23.66 -4.32 -17.66
N ALA A 489 -24.52 -4.41 -18.67
CA ALA A 489 -25.26 -5.63 -18.99
C ALA A 489 -24.45 -6.60 -19.87
N GLU A 490 -23.54 -6.09 -20.72
CA GLU A 490 -22.80 -6.91 -21.68
C GLU A 490 -21.68 -7.75 -21.04
N PHE A 491 -21.16 -7.32 -19.88
CA PHE A 491 -20.06 -8.00 -19.16
C PHE A 491 -20.39 -8.42 -17.71
N GLY A 492 -21.66 -8.30 -17.28
CA GLY A 492 -22.10 -8.81 -15.97
C GLY A 492 -21.59 -8.06 -14.73
N PHE A 493 -20.99 -6.88 -14.87
CA PHE A 493 -20.48 -6.11 -13.73
C PHE A 493 -21.61 -5.43 -12.94
N ARG A 494 -21.64 -5.68 -11.62
CA ARG A 494 -22.57 -5.01 -10.70
C ARG A 494 -22.01 -3.66 -10.25
N ALA A 495 -22.58 -2.57 -10.75
CA ALA A 495 -22.26 -1.24 -10.26
C ALA A 495 -22.82 -1.05 -8.83
N VAL A 496 -21.96 -0.69 -7.86
CA VAL A 496 -22.37 -0.46 -6.46
C VAL A 496 -22.85 1.00 -6.29
N PRO A 497 -23.98 1.26 -5.60
CA PRO A 497 -24.53 2.60 -5.46
C PRO A 497 -23.64 3.57 -4.65
N LYS A 498 -23.71 4.85 -5.04
CA LYS A 498 -22.84 6.00 -4.71
C LYS A 498 -22.48 6.26 -3.23
N LYS A 499 -23.15 5.66 -2.24
CA LYS A 499 -22.91 5.93 -0.81
C LYS A 499 -21.88 5.00 -0.15
N SER A 500 -21.53 3.87 -0.78
CA SER A 500 -20.57 2.91 -0.20
C SER A 500 -19.10 3.33 -0.32
N ASN A 501 -18.79 4.36 -1.13
CA ASN A 501 -17.41 4.71 -1.44
C ASN A 501 -16.65 5.26 -0.23
N LEU A 502 -17.33 5.89 0.73
CA LEU A 502 -16.69 6.54 1.89
C LEU A 502 -15.97 5.56 2.83
N LEU A 503 -16.45 4.32 2.94
CA LEU A 503 -15.92 3.31 3.87
C LEU A 503 -14.50 2.81 3.53
N PHE A 504 -14.05 2.96 2.28
CA PHE A 504 -12.67 2.64 1.89
C PHE A 504 -11.67 3.76 2.14
N TRP A 505 -12.18 4.94 2.48
CA TRP A 505 -11.37 6.13 2.74
C TRP A 505 -11.29 6.42 4.23
N THR A 506 -12.31 6.08 5.03
CA THR A 506 -12.27 6.01 6.50
C THR A 506 -11.46 4.82 6.97
#